data_AF-A0A6I3SW36-F1
#
_entry.id   AF-A0A6I3SW36-F1
#
_cell.length_a   1.000
_cell.length_b   1.000
_cell.length_c   1.000
_cell.angle_alpha   90.00
_cell.angle_beta   90.00
_cell.angle_gamma   90.00
#
_symmetry.space_group_name_H-M   'P 1'
#
loop_
_entity.id
_entity.type
_entity.pdbx_description
1 polymer ?
#
loop_
_entity_poly.entity_id
_entity_poly.type
_entity_poly.pdbx_seq_one_letter_code
_entity_poly.pdbx_strand_id
1 'polypeptide(L)'
;MKAKFLAPIALVLAVAGCGGKASFTVGGSIAGLTNSGLVLTNNGERITVPAGATSYSFPTSIEYGNEYTIAFEKQPDHQTCIAAAGNSTLKGAAGYTETINVPLTCSINTFKLSGTVTGLTAAGLVIANGNGSELPIAKDAKDFAYPDSIASQTTYGLAVITQPAGLTCTVTNGTGTMQDAPVTNVVIACKPNA
;
A
#
# COMPACT_ATOMS: atom_id res chain seq x y z
N MET A 1 -67.11 -57.52 -20.87
CA MET A 1 -66.84 -57.49 -19.42
C MET A 1 -65.33 -57.34 -19.24
N LYS A 2 -64.89 -56.42 -18.37
CA LYS A 2 -63.70 -56.45 -17.47
C LYS A 2 -62.41 -57.12 -18.03
N ALA A 3 -61.22 -56.53 -18.04
CA ALA A 3 -60.60 -55.65 -17.06
C ALA A 3 -59.36 -54.94 -17.64
N LYS A 4 -59.08 -53.77 -17.05
CA LYS A 4 -57.85 -52.98 -17.18
C LYS A 4 -56.70 -53.73 -16.48
N PHE A 5 -55.50 -53.72 -17.06
CA PHE A 5 -54.27 -53.72 -16.27
C PHE A 5 -53.27 -52.75 -16.90
N LEU A 6 -52.97 -51.73 -16.11
CA LEU A 6 -52.01 -50.66 -16.35
C LEU A 6 -50.59 -51.26 -16.27
N ALA A 7 -49.82 -51.17 -17.34
CA ALA A 7 -48.38 -51.39 -17.29
C ALA A 7 -47.71 -50.08 -16.82
N PRO A 8 -46.86 -50.11 -15.77
CA PRO A 8 -46.17 -48.91 -15.30
C PRO A 8 -45.10 -48.50 -16.32
N ILE A 9 -45.22 -47.29 -16.85
CA ILE A 9 -44.16 -46.60 -17.59
C ILE A 9 -43.03 -46.32 -16.57
N ALA A 10 -41.96 -47.11 -16.64
CA ALA A 10 -40.73 -46.84 -15.91
C ALA A 10 -40.08 -45.58 -16.51
N LEU A 11 -40.38 -44.42 -15.90
CA LEU A 11 -39.69 -43.17 -16.18
C LEU A 11 -38.28 -43.27 -15.58
N VAL A 12 -37.32 -43.71 -16.40
CA VAL A 12 -35.90 -43.62 -16.06
C VAL A 12 -35.55 -42.14 -16.03
N LEU A 13 -35.56 -41.54 -14.84
CA LEU A 13 -34.90 -40.28 -14.56
C LEU A 13 -33.40 -40.53 -14.75
N ALA A 14 -32.93 -40.34 -15.98
CA ALA A 14 -31.54 -40.04 -16.22
C ALA A 14 -31.27 -38.71 -15.51
N VAL A 15 -30.78 -38.78 -14.28
CA VAL A 15 -30.09 -37.67 -13.63
C VAL A 15 -28.82 -37.48 -14.45
N ALA A 16 -28.96 -36.79 -15.59
CA ALA A 16 -27.84 -36.26 -16.34
C ALA A 16 -27.07 -35.42 -15.32
N GLY A 17 -25.88 -35.90 -14.97
CA GLY A 17 -25.05 -35.30 -13.94
C GLY A 17 -24.73 -33.86 -14.29
N CYS A 18 -25.53 -32.93 -13.78
CA CYS A 18 -25.12 -31.54 -13.59
C CYS A 18 -24.30 -31.50 -12.29
N GLY A 19 -23.17 -32.21 -12.31
CA GLY A 19 -22.30 -32.44 -11.15
C GLY A 19 -20.83 -32.25 -11.50
N GLY A 20 -20.52 -31.47 -12.54
CA GLY A 20 -19.16 -30.98 -12.76
C GLY A 20 -18.76 -30.19 -11.52
N LYS A 21 -17.63 -30.53 -10.89
CA LYS A 21 -17.13 -29.76 -9.76
C LYS A 21 -16.86 -28.35 -10.24
N ALA A 22 -17.71 -27.40 -9.81
CA ALA A 22 -17.47 -26.00 -10.08
C ALA A 22 -16.16 -25.61 -9.37
N SER A 23 -15.19 -25.16 -10.16
CA SER A 23 -13.90 -24.68 -9.67
C SER A 23 -13.76 -23.21 -10.05
N PHE A 24 -13.24 -22.40 -9.13
CA PHE A 24 -13.20 -20.96 -9.24
C PHE A 24 -11.75 -20.49 -9.18
N THR A 25 -11.29 -19.79 -10.22
CA THR A 25 -9.97 -19.16 -10.21
C THR A 25 -9.97 -17.96 -9.28
N VAL A 26 -8.90 -17.81 -8.50
CA VAL A 26 -8.66 -16.65 -7.65
C VAL A 26 -7.78 -15.66 -8.38
N GLY A 27 -8.19 -14.40 -8.46
CA GLY A 27 -7.39 -13.34 -9.05
C GLY A 27 -7.99 -11.97 -8.80
N GLY A 28 -7.48 -10.96 -9.49
CA GLY A 28 -8.12 -9.66 -9.49
C GLY A 28 -7.34 -8.58 -10.20
N SER A 29 -7.91 -7.38 -10.24
CA SER A 29 -7.26 -6.19 -10.79
C SER A 29 -6.25 -5.60 -9.81
N ILE A 30 -5.27 -4.88 -10.36
CA ILE A 30 -4.24 -4.17 -9.60
C ILE A 30 -4.19 -2.74 -10.11
N ALA A 31 -4.28 -1.77 -9.20
CA ALA A 31 -4.06 -0.36 -9.47
C ALA A 31 -2.79 0.12 -8.76
N GLY A 32 -1.95 0.89 -9.46
CA GLY A 32 -0.82 1.62 -8.86
C GLY A 32 0.44 0.80 -8.54
N LEU A 33 0.54 -0.46 -8.96
CA LEU A 33 1.76 -1.27 -8.79
C LEU A 33 2.84 -0.81 -9.80
N THR A 34 3.80 -0.03 -9.34
CA THR A 34 4.90 0.47 -10.19
C THR A 34 6.23 -0.19 -9.86
N ASN A 35 6.40 -0.70 -8.64
CA ASN A 35 7.64 -1.25 -8.15
C ASN A 35 7.58 -2.78 -8.08
N SER A 36 8.74 -3.42 -8.20
CA SER A 36 8.89 -4.87 -8.14
C SER A 36 8.76 -5.41 -6.72
N GLY A 37 8.67 -6.74 -6.59
CA GLY A 37 8.80 -7.42 -5.30
C GLY A 37 7.48 -7.86 -4.66
N LEU A 38 6.32 -7.56 -5.25
CA LEU A 38 5.04 -8.05 -4.77
C LEU A 38 4.97 -9.60 -4.87
N VAL A 39 4.75 -10.24 -3.73
CA VAL A 39 4.52 -11.68 -3.62
C VAL A 39 3.21 -11.92 -2.87
N LEU A 40 2.30 -12.62 -3.52
CA LEU A 40 1.01 -13.00 -2.96
C LEU A 40 0.98 -14.51 -2.70
N THR A 41 0.27 -14.92 -1.66
CA THR A 41 -0.05 -16.33 -1.42
C THR A 41 -1.54 -16.55 -1.40
N ASN A 42 -1.99 -17.71 -1.86
CA ASN A 42 -3.35 -18.21 -1.72
C ASN A 42 -3.29 -19.61 -1.12
N ASN A 43 -3.71 -19.77 0.14
CA ASN A 43 -3.61 -21.05 0.87
C ASN A 43 -2.20 -21.68 0.84
N GLY A 44 -1.15 -20.84 0.76
CA GLY A 44 0.25 -21.27 0.66
C GLY A 44 0.79 -21.44 -0.76
N GLU A 45 -0.05 -21.43 -1.80
CA GLU A 45 0.41 -21.31 -3.19
C GLU A 45 0.93 -19.89 -3.43
N ARG A 46 2.18 -19.74 -3.89
CA ARG A 46 2.83 -18.44 -4.10
C ARG A 46 2.76 -18.02 -5.56
N ILE A 47 2.51 -16.73 -5.79
CA ILE A 47 2.76 -16.06 -7.06
C ILE A 47 3.61 -14.79 -6.84
N THR A 48 4.48 -14.51 -7.81
CA THR A 48 5.20 -13.23 -7.90
C THR A 48 4.52 -12.38 -8.96
N VAL A 49 4.18 -11.15 -8.60
CA VAL A 49 3.51 -10.22 -9.51
C VAL A 49 4.54 -9.22 -10.04
N PRO A 50 4.72 -9.11 -11.37
CA PRO A 50 5.69 -8.18 -11.93
C PRO A 50 5.25 -6.72 -11.75
N ALA A 51 6.23 -5.82 -11.68
CA ALA A 51 5.99 -4.37 -11.68
C ALA A 51 5.18 -3.96 -12.92
N GLY A 52 4.23 -3.04 -12.75
CA GLY A 52 3.35 -2.57 -13.83
C GLY A 52 2.20 -3.53 -14.18
N ALA A 53 2.07 -4.67 -13.51
CA ALA A 53 0.93 -5.56 -13.72
C ALA A 53 -0.39 -4.88 -13.33
N THR A 54 -1.40 -5.02 -14.18
CA THR A 54 -2.77 -4.52 -13.95
C THR A 54 -3.72 -5.58 -13.41
N SER A 55 -3.26 -6.84 -13.33
CA SER A 55 -4.03 -7.98 -12.84
C SER A 55 -3.13 -9.12 -12.38
N TYR A 56 -3.67 -10.02 -11.57
CA TYR A 56 -3.03 -11.27 -11.16
C TYR A 56 -4.04 -12.42 -11.14
N SER A 57 -3.52 -13.65 -11.17
CA SER A 57 -4.31 -14.87 -11.04
C SER A 57 -3.45 -15.98 -10.42
N PHE A 58 -4.04 -16.72 -9.49
CA PHE A 58 -3.45 -17.95 -8.96
C PHE A 58 -3.69 -19.11 -9.94
N PRO A 59 -2.67 -19.95 -10.22
CA PRO A 59 -2.80 -21.08 -11.13
C PRO A 59 -3.83 -22.12 -10.67
N THR A 60 -3.95 -22.34 -9.35
CA THR A 60 -4.83 -23.36 -8.80
C THR A 60 -6.24 -22.80 -8.56
N SER A 61 -7.24 -23.41 -9.21
CA SER A 61 -8.66 -23.13 -8.96
C SER A 61 -9.15 -23.81 -7.68
N ILE A 62 -10.16 -23.21 -7.05
CA ILE A 62 -10.73 -23.65 -5.77
C ILE A 62 -12.11 -24.27 -6.00
N GLU A 63 -12.35 -25.46 -5.45
CA GLU A 63 -13.66 -26.11 -5.55
C GLU A 63 -14.73 -25.35 -4.75
N TYR A 64 -15.99 -25.42 -5.22
CA TYR A 64 -17.15 -24.86 -4.52
C TYR A 64 -17.16 -25.22 -3.02
N GLY A 65 -17.36 -24.22 -2.16
CA GLY A 65 -17.44 -24.37 -0.71
C GLY A 65 -16.07 -24.42 0.01
N ASN A 66 -14.96 -24.60 -0.71
CA ASN A 66 -13.63 -24.54 -0.10
C ASN A 66 -13.22 -23.09 0.16
N GLU A 67 -12.45 -22.91 1.23
CA GLU A 67 -11.94 -21.60 1.64
C GLU A 67 -10.68 -21.20 0.87
N TYR A 68 -10.50 -19.90 0.73
CA TYR A 68 -9.28 -19.27 0.24
C TYR A 68 -8.78 -18.24 1.24
N THR A 69 -7.47 -18.13 1.36
CA THR A 69 -6.78 -17.12 2.15
C THR A 69 -5.72 -16.46 1.28
N ILE A 70 -5.98 -15.24 0.83
CA ILE A 70 -5.01 -14.42 0.13
C ILE A 70 -4.24 -13.59 1.16
N ALA A 71 -2.91 -13.64 1.10
CA ALA A 71 -2.04 -12.83 1.94
C ALA A 71 -0.91 -12.19 1.13
N PHE A 72 -0.49 -11.01 1.58
CA PHE A 72 0.74 -10.37 1.12
C PHE A 72 1.91 -11.02 1.83
N GLU A 73 2.62 -11.90 1.14
CA GLU A 73 3.84 -12.49 1.70
C GLU A 73 5.00 -11.48 1.67
N LYS A 74 5.09 -10.72 0.57
CA LYS A 74 6.02 -9.60 0.44
C LYS A 74 5.31 -8.44 -0.26
N GLN A 75 5.40 -7.24 0.33
CA GLN A 75 5.01 -6.01 -0.34
C GLN A 75 6.02 -5.64 -1.44
N PRO A 76 5.59 -4.93 -2.50
CA PRO A 76 6.54 -4.37 -3.46
C PRO A 76 7.50 -3.39 -2.77
N ASP A 77 8.69 -3.26 -3.34
CA ASP A 77 9.72 -2.37 -2.80
C ASP A 77 9.23 -0.90 -2.85
N HIS A 78 9.42 -0.14 -1.78
CA HIS A 78 8.99 1.27 -1.67
C HIS A 78 7.49 1.56 -1.90
N GLN A 79 6.65 0.52 -1.91
CA GLN A 79 5.21 0.61 -2.11
C GLN A 79 4.46 -0.26 -1.10
N THR A 80 3.20 0.09 -0.85
CA THR A 80 2.27 -0.75 -0.10
C THR A 80 1.05 -1.02 -0.94
N CYS A 81 0.75 -2.30 -1.15
CA CYS A 81 -0.49 -2.79 -1.71
C CYS A 81 -1.44 -3.23 -0.61
N ILE A 82 -2.70 -2.82 -0.72
CA ILE A 82 -3.80 -3.28 0.11
C ILE A 82 -4.86 -3.91 -0.78
N ALA A 83 -5.54 -4.92 -0.26
CA ALA A 83 -6.72 -5.44 -0.92
C ALA A 83 -7.96 -4.62 -0.53
N ALA A 84 -9.07 -4.77 -1.26
CA ALA A 84 -10.33 -4.13 -0.88
C ALA A 84 -10.68 -4.37 0.60
N ALA A 85 -11.29 -3.37 1.23
CA ALA A 85 -11.52 -3.26 2.68
C ALA A 85 -10.26 -3.06 3.56
N GLY A 86 -9.10 -2.76 2.97
CA GLY A 86 -7.89 -2.36 3.72
C GLY A 86 -7.24 -3.50 4.51
N ASN A 87 -7.64 -4.74 4.25
CA ASN A 87 -7.14 -5.90 4.96
C ASN A 87 -5.85 -6.45 4.31
N SER A 88 -4.87 -6.82 5.13
CA SER A 88 -3.63 -7.48 4.71
C SER A 88 -3.82 -8.99 4.50
N THR A 89 -4.98 -9.55 4.87
CA THR A 89 -5.35 -10.94 4.58
C THR A 89 -6.82 -11.02 4.23
N LEU A 90 -7.14 -11.55 3.06
CA LEU A 90 -8.52 -11.78 2.65
C LEU A 90 -8.87 -13.25 2.74
N LYS A 91 -10.03 -13.52 3.33
CA LYS A 91 -10.55 -14.87 3.52
C LYS A 91 -11.98 -14.94 3.00
N GLY A 92 -12.32 -16.05 2.36
CA GLY A 92 -13.67 -16.31 1.88
C GLY A 92 -13.82 -17.76 1.43
N ALA A 93 -15.02 -18.13 1.00
CA ALA A 93 -15.26 -19.43 0.37
C ALA A 93 -15.63 -19.27 -1.11
N ALA A 94 -15.26 -20.25 -1.92
CA ALA A 94 -15.60 -20.30 -3.33
C ALA A 94 -17.08 -20.61 -3.56
N GLY A 95 -17.69 -20.04 -4.59
CA GLY A 95 -19.06 -20.35 -5.01
C GLY A 95 -20.13 -19.30 -4.68
N TYR A 96 -19.80 -18.22 -3.98
CA TYR A 96 -20.73 -17.08 -3.79
C TYR A 96 -20.89 -16.21 -5.04
N THR A 97 -19.88 -16.19 -5.90
CA THR A 97 -19.82 -15.42 -7.16
C THR A 97 -19.33 -16.31 -8.29
N GLU A 98 -19.59 -15.94 -9.54
CA GLU A 98 -19.09 -16.66 -10.72
C GLU A 98 -17.56 -16.65 -10.82
N THR A 99 -16.89 -15.67 -10.19
CA THR A 99 -15.42 -15.56 -10.13
C THR A 99 -14.99 -14.96 -8.80
N ILE A 100 -13.86 -15.42 -8.26
CA ILE A 100 -13.25 -14.83 -7.07
C ILE A 100 -12.36 -13.67 -7.53
N ASN A 101 -12.91 -12.45 -7.50
CA ASN A 101 -12.21 -11.23 -7.87
C ASN A 101 -11.83 -10.42 -6.62
N VAL A 102 -10.53 -10.22 -6.43
CA VAL A 102 -9.94 -9.53 -5.29
C VAL A 102 -9.08 -8.37 -5.81
N PRO A 103 -9.65 -7.15 -5.90
CA PRO A 103 -8.92 -5.99 -6.39
C PRO A 103 -7.88 -5.50 -5.37
N LEU A 104 -6.71 -5.11 -5.88
CA LEU A 104 -5.60 -4.56 -5.11
C LEU A 104 -5.36 -3.10 -5.50
N THR A 105 -5.05 -2.27 -4.51
CA THR A 105 -4.61 -0.89 -4.70
C THR A 105 -3.26 -0.70 -4.05
N CYS A 106 -2.28 -0.24 -4.82
CA CYS A 106 -0.92 0.00 -4.39
C CYS A 106 -0.60 1.49 -4.43
N SER A 107 0.13 1.98 -3.44
CA SER A 107 0.62 3.36 -3.36
C SER A 107 2.09 3.41 -2.98
N ILE A 108 2.79 4.43 -3.45
CA ILE A 108 4.17 4.72 -3.01
C ILE A 108 4.13 5.11 -1.54
N ASN A 109 5.04 4.52 -0.77
CA ASN A 109 5.18 4.84 0.65
C ASN A 109 5.63 6.30 0.78
N THR A 110 5.08 7.02 1.76
CA THR A 110 5.47 8.40 2.02
C THR A 110 5.87 8.58 3.48
N PHE A 111 6.86 9.42 3.73
CA PHE A 111 7.46 9.64 5.05
C PHE A 111 7.73 11.11 5.29
N LYS A 112 7.89 11.51 6.56
CA LYS A 112 8.07 12.92 6.94
C LYS A 112 9.51 13.23 7.33
N LEU A 113 9.87 14.50 7.16
CA LEU A 113 11.09 15.09 7.71
C LEU A 113 10.79 15.69 9.08
N SER A 114 11.67 15.45 10.04
CA SER A 114 11.70 16.16 11.31
C SER A 114 13.13 16.34 11.78
N GLY A 115 13.31 17.17 12.81
CA GLY A 115 14.62 17.43 13.33
C GLY A 115 14.61 18.30 14.57
N THR A 116 15.81 18.69 14.99
CA THR A 116 16.02 19.51 16.18
C THR A 116 16.40 20.93 15.80
N VAL A 117 16.06 21.87 16.67
CA VAL A 117 16.33 23.30 16.52
C VAL A 117 17.09 23.78 17.75
N THR A 118 18.21 24.45 17.54
CA THR A 118 19.07 24.96 18.61
C THR A 118 19.45 26.42 18.37
N GLY A 119 19.55 27.20 19.44
CA GLY A 119 19.98 28.61 19.39
C GLY A 119 18.98 29.59 18.73
N LEU A 120 17.76 29.16 18.39
CA LEU A 120 16.73 30.01 17.81
C LEU A 120 16.08 30.92 18.87
N THR A 121 16.75 32.01 19.20
CA THR A 121 16.29 32.97 20.23
C THR A 121 15.50 34.15 19.67
N ALA A 122 15.35 34.26 18.34
CA ALA A 122 14.58 35.30 17.67
C ALA A 122 13.56 34.69 16.70
N ALA A 123 12.46 35.40 16.44
CA ALA A 123 11.44 34.99 15.48
C ALA A 123 11.86 35.31 14.03
N GLY A 124 11.17 34.69 13.06
CA GLY A 124 11.35 34.98 11.63
C GLY A 124 12.15 33.93 10.85
N LEU A 125 12.56 32.83 11.48
CA LEU A 125 13.15 31.70 10.76
C LEU A 125 12.09 31.05 9.85
N VAL A 126 12.39 30.93 8.57
CA VAL A 126 11.60 30.14 7.61
C VAL A 126 12.55 29.21 6.85
N ILE A 127 12.19 27.92 6.83
CA ILE A 127 12.87 26.92 6.00
C ILE A 127 11.96 26.50 4.85
N ALA A 128 12.54 26.08 3.74
CA ALA A 128 11.78 25.49 2.64
C ALA A 128 12.39 24.15 2.23
N ASN A 129 11.55 23.23 1.77
CA ASN A 129 11.98 22.03 1.08
C ASN A 129 11.99 22.30 -0.43
N GLY A 130 12.82 21.60 -1.20
CA GLY A 130 13.02 21.81 -2.65
C GLY A 130 11.76 21.72 -3.53
N ASN A 131 10.60 21.37 -2.96
CA ASN A 131 9.28 21.46 -3.60
C ASN A 131 8.63 22.86 -3.52
N GLY A 132 9.29 23.83 -2.88
CA GLY A 132 8.81 25.21 -2.70
C GLY A 132 7.86 25.41 -1.51
N SER A 133 7.58 24.37 -0.73
CA SER A 133 6.77 24.48 0.48
C SER A 133 7.58 25.15 1.59
N GLU A 134 7.01 26.14 2.26
CA GLU A 134 7.66 26.91 3.32
C GLU A 134 7.17 26.47 4.70
N LEU A 135 8.07 26.41 5.66
CA LEU A 135 7.79 26.12 7.06
C LEU A 135 8.40 27.21 7.95
N PRO A 136 7.56 28.11 8.49
CA PRO A 136 7.97 29.01 9.56
C PRO A 136 8.27 28.23 10.83
N ILE A 137 9.42 28.51 11.46
CA ILE A 137 9.81 27.91 12.74
C ILE A 137 9.63 28.94 13.86
N ALA A 138 8.84 28.58 14.86
CA ALA A 138 8.57 29.46 15.99
C ALA A 138 9.84 29.73 16.81
N LYS A 139 9.93 30.95 17.37
CA LYS A 139 10.98 31.31 18.33
C LYS A 139 11.01 30.30 19.48
N ASP A 140 12.22 29.98 19.96
CA ASP A 140 12.52 29.05 21.06
C ASP A 140 12.12 27.58 20.81
N ALA A 141 11.66 27.23 19.60
CA ALA A 141 11.42 25.84 19.20
C ALA A 141 12.65 24.96 19.44
N LYS A 142 12.41 23.72 19.88
CA LYS A 142 13.44 22.70 20.11
C LYS A 142 13.47 21.63 19.02
N ASP A 143 12.37 21.55 18.28
CA ASP A 143 12.14 20.59 17.22
C ASP A 143 11.28 21.22 16.13
N PHE A 144 11.26 20.55 14.98
CA PHE A 144 10.34 20.86 13.90
C PHE A 144 9.87 19.56 13.24
N ALA A 145 8.67 19.61 12.67
CA ALA A 145 8.14 18.56 11.82
C ALA A 145 7.62 19.18 10.53
N TYR A 146 8.10 18.70 9.39
CA TYR A 146 7.65 19.17 8.10
C TYR A 146 6.27 18.59 7.79
N PRO A 147 5.29 19.39 7.35
CA PRO A 147 3.91 18.93 7.21
C PRO A 147 3.76 17.94 6.06
N ASP A 148 4.46 18.19 4.95
CA ASP A 148 4.37 17.39 3.74
C ASP A 148 5.05 16.04 3.90
N SER A 149 4.40 15.01 3.37
CA SER A 149 5.01 13.68 3.26
C SER A 149 5.72 13.57 1.92
N ILE A 150 6.92 13.00 1.96
CA ILE A 150 7.80 12.84 0.81
C ILE A 150 7.74 11.38 0.40
N ALA A 151 7.52 11.13 -0.89
CA ALA A 151 7.53 9.78 -1.44
C ALA A 151 8.91 9.12 -1.24
N SER A 152 8.89 7.83 -0.90
CA SER A 152 10.10 7.01 -0.84
C SER A 152 10.86 7.10 -2.17
N GLN A 153 12.19 7.08 -2.07
CA GLN A 153 13.14 7.28 -3.16
C GLN A 153 13.11 8.67 -3.82
N THR A 154 12.40 9.64 -3.25
CA THR A 154 12.44 11.05 -3.69
C THR A 154 13.48 11.85 -2.91
N THR A 155 14.23 12.71 -3.59
CA THR A 155 15.19 13.61 -2.97
C THR A 155 14.50 14.72 -2.20
N TYR A 156 15.05 15.09 -1.05
CA TYR A 156 14.64 16.27 -0.29
C TYR A 156 15.82 17.23 -0.10
N GLY A 157 15.50 18.51 0.12
CA GLY A 157 16.50 19.55 0.32
C GLY A 157 15.93 20.71 1.11
N LEU A 158 16.23 20.74 2.41
CA LEU A 158 15.87 21.81 3.33
C LEU A 158 16.91 22.92 3.28
N ALA A 159 16.45 24.14 3.02
CA ALA A 159 17.24 25.35 3.05
C ALA A 159 16.59 26.40 3.96
N VAL A 160 17.41 27.25 4.59
CA VAL A 160 16.91 28.46 5.24
C VAL A 160 16.64 29.50 4.14
N ILE A 161 15.38 29.93 4.03
CA ILE A 161 14.97 30.95 3.07
C ILE A 161 14.82 32.33 3.71
N THR A 162 14.54 32.37 5.02
CA THR A 162 14.51 33.60 5.81
C THR A 162 15.25 33.40 7.11
N GLN A 163 16.29 34.22 7.34
CA GLN A 163 17.01 34.24 8.62
C GLN A 163 16.25 35.07 9.66
N PRO A 164 16.22 34.64 10.93
CA PRO A 164 15.69 35.45 12.02
C PRO A 164 16.61 36.65 12.31
N ALA A 165 16.04 37.74 12.85
CA ALA A 165 16.80 38.95 13.13
C ALA A 165 17.92 38.69 14.16
N GLY A 166 19.14 39.13 13.85
CA GLY A 166 20.30 39.01 14.74
C GLY A 166 20.91 37.61 14.84
N LEU A 167 20.43 36.64 14.06
CA LEU A 167 20.90 35.26 14.06
C LEU A 167 21.21 34.78 12.63
N THR A 168 22.13 33.84 12.52
CA THR A 168 22.37 33.03 11.32
C THR A 168 22.12 31.57 11.67
N CYS A 169 21.11 30.98 11.03
CA CYS A 169 20.74 29.58 11.13
C CYS A 169 21.30 28.77 9.96
N THR A 170 21.76 27.55 10.24
CA THR A 170 22.27 26.59 9.26
C THR A 170 21.59 25.24 9.41
N VAL A 171 21.44 24.51 8.30
CA VAL A 171 20.84 23.17 8.30
C VAL A 171 21.92 22.12 8.08
N THR A 172 22.03 21.16 8.99
CA THR A 172 22.85 19.95 8.84
C THR A 172 21.94 18.76 8.56
N ASN A 173 22.38 17.85 7.70
CA ASN A 173 21.57 16.75 7.16
C ASN A 173 20.29 17.24 6.44
N GLY A 174 20.32 18.48 5.93
CA GLY A 174 19.18 19.08 5.25
C GLY A 174 18.88 18.50 3.87
N THR A 175 19.80 17.75 3.27
CA THR A 175 19.63 17.13 1.95
C THR A 175 19.76 15.62 2.05
N GLY A 176 19.07 14.90 1.17
CA GLY A 176 19.12 13.44 1.13
C GLY A 176 18.06 12.84 0.21
N THR A 177 17.91 11.52 0.28
CA THR A 177 16.83 10.79 -0.39
C THR A 177 15.96 10.13 0.68
N MET A 178 14.65 10.32 0.59
CA MET A 178 13.71 9.70 1.52
C MET A 178 13.75 8.18 1.33
N GLN A 179 14.16 7.44 2.35
CA GLN A 179 14.12 5.97 2.34
C GLN A 179 12.76 5.47 2.83
N ASP A 180 12.63 4.16 3.06
CA ASP A 180 11.42 3.56 3.66
C ASP A 180 11.32 3.80 5.19
N ALA A 181 11.68 5.00 5.64
CA ALA A 181 11.59 5.43 7.03
C ALA A 181 11.55 6.97 7.14
N PRO A 182 10.94 7.52 8.20
CA PRO A 182 11.05 8.95 8.50
C PRO A 182 12.50 9.38 8.72
N VAL A 183 12.85 10.56 8.20
CA VAL A 183 14.15 11.20 8.47
C VAL A 183 13.96 12.15 9.64
N THR A 184 14.65 11.87 10.75
CA THR A 184 14.48 12.59 12.02
C THR A 184 15.78 13.25 12.53
N ASN A 185 16.87 13.14 11.76
CA ASN A 185 18.22 13.56 12.15
C ASN A 185 18.64 14.92 11.55
N VAL A 186 17.69 15.72 11.06
CA VAL A 186 17.98 17.07 10.59
C VAL A 186 18.25 17.98 11.78
N VAL A 187 19.27 18.84 11.67
CA VAL A 187 19.63 19.79 12.74
C VAL A 187 19.63 21.20 12.18
N ILE A 188 18.85 22.07 12.80
CA ILE A 188 18.89 23.51 12.57
C ILE A 188 19.65 24.16 13.74
N ALA A 189 20.78 24.77 13.44
CA ALA A 189 21.62 25.44 14.42
C ALA A 189 21.72 26.93 14.10
N CYS A 190 21.23 27.76 15.02
CA CYS A 190 21.26 29.21 14.94
C CYS A 190 22.31 29.78 15.89
N LYS A 191 23.05 30.79 15.43
CA LYS A 191 24.06 31.51 16.22
C LYS A 191 23.87 33.03 16.05
N PRO A 192 24.21 33.85 17.07
CA PRO A 192 24.29 35.29 16.91
C PRO A 192 25.15 35.69 15.72
N ASN A 193 24.72 36.72 14.99
CA ASN A 193 25.55 37.33 13.96
C ASN A 193 26.81 37.95 14.60
N ALA A 194 27.94 37.86 13.91
CA ALA A 194 29.18 38.52 14.33
C ALA A 194 29.10 40.04 14.13
#